data_AF-A0AB74GT12-F1
#
_entry.id   AF-A0AB74GT12-F1
#
_cell.length_a   1.000
_cell.length_b   1.000
_cell.length_c   1.000
_cell.angle_alpha   90.00
_cell.angle_beta   90.00
_cell.angle_gamma   90.00
#
_symmetry.space_group_name_H-M   'P 1'
#
loop_
_entity.id
_entity.type
_entity.pdbx_description
1 polymer ?
#
loop_
_entity_poly.entity_id
_entity_poly.type
_entity_poly.pdbx_seq_one_letter_code
_entity_poly.pdbx_strand_id
1 'polypeptide(L)'
;MAIKWEDLRDASFRGVPFFFRDVEGAGGRRAIPHAYPKKEVGWTEDHGAVLTQQQINAILLGSDYIDQMNRLLAALNTAGPGELVHPWFGVQKVQVGRVTHRLSTKEGGIAYISFEVYEAGEQLFPSGTEDTSATTLSAG
;
A
#
# COMPACT_ATOMS: atom_id res chain seq x y z
N MET A 1 10.49 -15.24 20.01
CA MET A 1 11.68 -14.97 19.19
C MET A 1 12.05 -13.52 19.38
N ALA A 2 13.26 -13.22 19.85
CA ALA A 2 13.72 -11.84 20.00
C ALA A 2 14.06 -11.27 18.62
N ILE A 3 13.54 -10.10 18.28
CA ILE A 3 13.90 -9.37 17.06
C ILE A 3 15.36 -8.98 17.21
N LYS A 4 16.23 -9.47 16.33
CA LYS A 4 17.62 -9.02 16.25
C LYS A 4 17.68 -7.81 15.33
N TRP A 5 18.39 -6.78 15.77
CA TRP A 5 18.52 -5.51 15.05
C TRP A 5 19.26 -5.68 13.70
N GLU A 6 20.13 -6.69 13.59
CA GLU A 6 20.89 -7.04 12.37
C GLU A 6 20.00 -7.51 11.21
N ASP A 7 18.81 -8.02 11.51
CA ASP A 7 17.85 -8.49 10.51
C ASP A 7 16.92 -7.37 10.01
N LEU A 8 16.94 -6.21 10.68
CA LEU A 8 16.13 -5.06 10.29
C LEU A 8 16.78 -4.31 9.13
N ARG A 9 15.98 -3.99 8.12
CA ARG A 9 16.45 -3.30 6.91
C ARG A 9 16.09 -1.83 6.99
N ASP A 10 16.96 -0.96 6.51
CA ASP A 10 16.64 0.46 6.39
C ASP A 10 15.56 0.69 5.32
N ALA A 11 14.59 1.52 5.65
CA ALA A 11 13.56 2.01 4.75
C ALA A 11 13.29 3.48 5.04
N SER A 12 12.61 4.16 4.12
CA SER A 12 12.18 5.54 4.38
C SER A 12 10.87 5.88 3.70
N PHE A 13 10.13 6.81 4.29
CA PHE A 13 8.92 7.37 3.69
C PHE A 13 9.01 8.89 3.69
N ARG A 14 8.90 9.51 2.51
CA ARG A 14 9.12 10.95 2.30
C ARG A 14 10.44 11.44 2.93
N GLY A 15 11.49 10.63 2.80
CA GLY A 15 12.81 10.91 3.38
C GLY A 15 12.92 10.71 4.90
N VAL A 16 11.85 10.30 5.59
CA VAL A 16 11.92 9.93 7.01
C VAL A 16 12.34 8.46 7.15
N PRO A 17 13.53 8.18 7.72
CA PRO A 17 14.03 6.81 7.85
C PRO A 17 13.32 6.04 8.97
N PHE A 18 13.21 4.72 8.79
CA PHE A 18 12.71 3.79 9.79
C PHE A 18 13.28 2.39 9.58
N PHE A 19 13.24 1.55 10.63
CA PHE A 19 13.61 0.15 10.50
C PHE A 19 12.43 -0.68 10.01
N PHE A 20 12.65 -1.39 8.92
CA PHE A 20 11.69 -2.25 8.29
C PHE A 20 11.65 -3.61 9.01
N ARG A 21 10.47 -4.00 9.50
CA ARG A 21 10.26 -5.30 10.16
C ARG A 21 9.77 -6.36 9.18
N ASP A 22 8.63 -6.08 8.55
CA ASP A 22 7.98 -7.01 7.63
C ASP A 22 6.95 -6.28 6.75
N VAL A 23 6.56 -6.94 5.67
CA VAL A 23 5.47 -6.53 4.79
C VAL A 23 4.61 -7.73 4.44
N GLU A 24 3.31 -7.51 4.45
CA GLU A 24 2.32 -8.38 3.84
C GLU A 24 1.61 -7.58 2.75
N GLY A 25 1.24 -8.22 1.64
CA GLY A 25 0.58 -7.53 0.55
C GLY A 25 -0.35 -8.44 -0.22
N ALA A 26 -1.36 -7.82 -0.82
CA ALA A 26 -2.31 -8.44 -1.72
C ALA A 26 -2.32 -7.66 -3.03
N GLY A 27 -2.32 -8.40 -4.14
CA GLY A 27 -2.38 -7.87 -5.51
C GLY A 27 -2.74 -8.98 -6.48
N GLY A 28 -2.90 -8.66 -7.75
CA GLY A 28 -3.21 -9.63 -8.79
C GLY A 28 -4.21 -9.11 -9.82
N ARG A 29 -4.90 -10.03 -10.50
CA ARG A 29 -5.92 -9.70 -11.51
C ARG A 29 -7.25 -10.35 -11.13
N ARG A 30 -8.35 -9.68 -11.46
CA ARG A 30 -9.72 -10.18 -11.24
C ARG A 30 -10.01 -11.24 -12.29
N ALA A 31 -10.08 -12.50 -11.89
CA ALA A 31 -10.32 -13.62 -12.78
C ALA A 31 -11.70 -14.24 -12.47
N ILE A 32 -12.63 -14.26 -13.42
CA ILE A 32 -13.95 -14.89 -13.23
C ILE A 32 -13.90 -16.32 -13.81
N PRO A 33 -13.95 -17.36 -12.96
CA PRO A 33 -13.95 -18.74 -13.44
C PRO A 33 -15.35 -19.15 -13.90
N HIS A 34 -15.47 -19.56 -15.16
CA HIS A 34 -16.66 -20.20 -15.70
C HIS A 34 -16.46 -21.71 -15.78
N ALA A 35 -17.21 -22.45 -14.95
CA ALA A 35 -17.26 -23.90 -15.00
C ALA A 35 -18.59 -24.34 -15.64
N TYR A 36 -18.50 -25.10 -16.74
CA TYR A 36 -19.67 -25.71 -17.37
C TYR A 36 -19.83 -27.16 -16.90
N PRO A 37 -21.02 -27.58 -16.45
CA PRO A 37 -21.25 -28.98 -16.09
C PRO A 37 -20.99 -29.89 -17.31
N LYS A 38 -20.22 -30.97 -17.10
CA LYS A 38 -19.70 -31.94 -18.09
C LYS A 38 -18.48 -31.53 -18.92
N LYS A 39 -17.83 -30.38 -18.66
CA LYS A 39 -16.50 -30.08 -19.21
C LYS A 39 -15.45 -30.05 -18.10
N GLU A 40 -14.35 -30.77 -18.29
CA GLU A 40 -13.22 -30.83 -17.36
C GLU A 40 -12.33 -29.57 -17.42
N VAL A 41 -12.58 -28.64 -18.35
CA VAL A 41 -11.80 -27.42 -18.55
C VAL A 41 -12.72 -26.21 -18.48
N GLY A 42 -12.53 -25.37 -17.44
CA GLY A 42 -13.17 -24.07 -17.31
C GLY A 42 -12.43 -22.98 -18.09
N TRP A 43 -13.12 -21.88 -18.39
CA TRP A 43 -12.50 -20.67 -18.95
C TRP A 43 -12.46 -19.58 -17.89
N THR A 44 -11.40 -18.77 -17.89
CA THR A 44 -11.28 -17.65 -16.96
C THR A 44 -11.19 -16.35 -17.75
N GLU A 45 -12.13 -15.43 -17.51
CA GLU A 45 -12.09 -14.08 -18.08
C GLU A 45 -11.33 -13.15 -17.13
N ASP A 46 -10.44 -12.33 -17.68
CA ASP A 46 -9.67 -11.34 -16.93
C ASP A 46 -10.38 -9.98 -16.95
N HIS A 47 -10.73 -9.49 -15.77
CA HIS A 47 -11.44 -8.23 -15.54
C HIS A 47 -10.52 -7.14 -14.94
N GLY A 48 -9.24 -7.14 -15.33
CA GLY A 48 -8.28 -6.10 -14.95
C GLY A 48 -7.59 -6.32 -13.61
N ALA A 49 -6.74 -5.36 -13.23
CA ALA A 49 -5.93 -5.44 -12.02
C ALA A 49 -6.76 -5.24 -10.75
N VAL A 50 -6.42 -5.98 -9.70
CA VAL A 50 -6.83 -5.68 -8.33
C VAL A 50 -5.92 -4.57 -7.80
N LEU A 51 -6.48 -3.64 -7.01
CA LEU A 51 -5.69 -2.63 -6.33
C LEU A 51 -4.65 -3.31 -5.44
N THR A 52 -3.37 -3.08 -5.75
CA THR A 52 -2.28 -3.60 -4.92
C THR A 52 -2.25 -2.84 -3.60
N GLN A 53 -2.38 -3.58 -2.50
CA GLN A 53 -2.30 -3.08 -1.14
C GLN A 53 -1.17 -3.80 -0.40
N GLN A 54 -0.39 -3.07 0.38
CA GLN A 54 0.62 -3.63 1.27
C GLN A 54 0.44 -3.04 2.68
N GLN A 55 0.63 -3.86 3.71
CA GLN A 55 0.75 -3.42 5.10
C GLN A 55 2.22 -3.49 5.49
N ILE A 56 2.80 -2.33 5.78
CA ILE A 56 4.19 -2.17 6.19
C ILE A 56 4.26 -2.09 7.70
N ASN A 57 5.15 -2.89 8.29
CA ASN A 57 5.43 -2.86 9.71
C ASN A 57 6.82 -2.26 9.96
N ALA A 58 6.84 -1.11 10.62
CA ALA A 58 8.02 -0.35 10.97
C ALA A 58 8.32 -0.42 12.47
N ILE A 59 9.62 -0.37 12.80
CA ILE A 59 10.15 -0.26 14.15
C ILE A 59 11.00 1.01 14.23
N LEU A 60 10.86 1.73 15.33
CA LEU A 60 11.70 2.85 15.72
C LEU A 60 12.39 2.46 17.01
N LEU A 61 13.72 2.64 17.06
CA LEU A 61 14.55 2.16 18.15
C LEU A 61 15.67 3.14 18.46
N GLY A 62 16.11 3.14 19.71
CA GLY A 62 17.15 4.03 20.23
C GLY A 62 16.60 5.11 21.16
N SER A 63 17.47 6.03 21.56
CA SER A 63 17.17 7.08 22.54
C SER A 63 16.11 8.07 22.04
N ASP A 64 16.10 8.34 20.73
CA ASP A 64 15.23 9.32 20.07
C ASP A 64 14.01 8.68 19.40
N TYR A 65 13.66 7.44 19.77
CA TYR A 65 12.59 6.68 19.10
C TYR A 65 11.23 7.41 19.09
N ILE A 66 10.93 8.21 20.12
CA ILE A 66 9.70 9.02 20.19
C ILE A 66 9.70 10.12 19.14
N ASP A 67 10.82 10.84 18.99
CA ASP A 67 10.95 11.91 18.01
C ASP A 67 10.89 11.36 16.58
N GLN A 68 11.59 10.24 16.32
CA GLN A 68 11.53 9.53 15.05
C GLN A 68 10.10 9.04 14.73
N MET A 69 9.41 8.49 15.73
CA MET A 69 8.02 8.06 15.59
C MET A 69 7.11 9.23 15.22
N ASN A 70 7.24 10.38 15.90
CA ASN A 70 6.45 11.56 15.60
C ASN A 70 6.71 12.11 14.19
N ARG A 71 7.99 12.14 13.77
CA ARG A 71 8.36 12.53 12.39
C ARG A 71 7.76 11.59 11.35
N LEU A 72 7.82 10.28 11.58
CA LEU A 72 7.25 9.30 10.66
C LEU A 72 5.72 9.40 10.62
N LEU A 73 5.06 9.52 11.77
CA LEU A 73 3.62 9.74 11.83
C LEU A 73 3.19 11.01 11.09
N ALA A 74 3.92 12.12 11.25
CA ALA A 74 3.64 13.36 10.54
C ALA A 74 3.78 13.19 9.02
N ALA A 75 4.82 12.49 8.56
CA ALA A 75 5.02 12.18 7.15
C ALA A 75 3.90 11.30 6.58
N LEU A 76 3.51 10.25 7.31
CA LEU A 76 2.44 9.32 6.92
C LEU A 76 1.07 9.99 6.86
N ASN A 77 0.80 10.96 7.75
CA ASN A 77 -0.47 11.71 7.78
C ASN A 77 -0.49 12.94 6.85
N THR A 78 0.61 13.25 6.16
CA THR A 78 0.63 14.34 5.19
C THR A 78 -0.17 13.94 3.94
N ALA A 79 -1.02 14.84 3.44
CA ALA A 79 -1.93 14.55 2.33
C ALA A 79 -1.19 14.16 1.03
N GLY A 80 -1.87 13.38 0.18
CA GLY A 80 -1.39 12.95 -1.14
C GLY A 80 -0.35 11.83 -1.12
N PRO A 81 0.11 11.39 -2.31
CA PRO A 81 1.08 10.30 -2.43
C PRO A 81 2.46 10.71 -1.91
N GLY A 82 3.21 9.72 -1.42
CA GLY A 82 4.57 9.88 -0.95
C GLY A 82 5.51 8.86 -1.58
N GLU A 83 6.80 9.16 -1.52
CA GLU A 83 7.83 8.22 -1.91
C GLU A 83 8.14 7.28 -0.75
N LEU A 84 8.05 5.97 -1.00
CA LEU A 84 8.46 4.89 -0.12
C LEU A 84 9.71 4.24 -0.69
N VAL A 85 10.80 4.27 0.06
CA VAL A 85 12.00 3.48 -0.23
C VAL A 85 11.85 2.14 0.48
N HIS A 86 11.46 1.12 -0.28
CA HIS A 86 11.24 -0.24 0.20
C HIS A 86 12.51 -1.10 0.06
N PRO A 87 12.90 -1.88 1.07
CA PRO A 87 14.20 -2.58 1.06
C PRO A 87 14.30 -3.69 0.00
N TRP A 88 13.16 -4.24 -0.45
CA TRP A 88 13.13 -5.28 -1.50
C TRP A 88 12.56 -4.80 -2.83
N PHE A 89 11.72 -3.76 -2.84
CA PHE A 89 10.97 -3.33 -4.02
C PHE A 89 11.50 -2.01 -4.58
N GLY A 90 12.52 -1.43 -3.94
CA GLY A 90 13.10 -0.17 -4.34
C GLY A 90 12.18 1.01 -4.05
N VAL A 91 12.30 2.06 -4.86
CA VAL A 91 11.55 3.30 -4.68
C VAL A 91 10.16 3.15 -5.31
N GLN A 92 9.12 3.38 -4.51
CA GLN A 92 7.71 3.28 -4.92
C GLN A 92 6.98 4.59 -4.59
N LYS A 93 6.08 5.02 -5.47
CA LYS A 93 5.13 6.09 -5.16
C LYS A 93 3.84 5.46 -4.65
N VAL A 94 3.48 5.79 -3.41
CA VAL A 94 2.37 5.14 -2.71
C VAL A 94 1.44 6.13 -2.04
N GLN A 95 0.16 5.78 -1.98
CA GLN A 95 -0.83 6.48 -1.16
C GLN A 95 -0.94 5.77 0.18
N VAL A 96 -0.76 6.52 1.28
CA VAL A 96 -0.89 5.96 2.64
C VAL A 96 -2.37 5.85 3.01
N GLY A 97 -2.73 4.71 3.58
CA GLY A 97 -4.03 4.39 4.15
C GLY A 97 -4.05 4.48 5.66
N ARG A 98 -4.64 3.48 6.33
CA ARG A 98 -4.71 3.44 7.79
C ARG A 98 -3.31 3.37 8.39
N VAL A 99 -3.09 4.13 9.46
CA VAL A 99 -1.87 4.11 10.26
C VAL A 99 -2.21 3.76 11.70
N THR A 100 -1.43 2.88 12.30
CA THR A 100 -1.52 2.51 13.72
C THR A 100 -0.14 2.57 14.35
N HIS A 101 -0.07 2.88 15.64
CA HIS A 101 1.18 2.90 16.39
C HIS A 101 1.00 2.24 17.76
N ARG A 102 2.08 1.72 18.32
CA ARG A 102 2.08 1.08 19.63
C ARG A 102 3.39 1.36 20.36
N LEU A 103 3.25 1.85 21.59
CA LEU A 103 4.33 2.02 22.56
C LEU A 103 4.05 1.14 23.77
N SER A 104 5.11 0.60 24.36
CA SER A 104 5.01 -0.25 25.55
C SER A 104 5.97 0.27 26.61
N THR A 105 5.48 0.49 27.82
CA THR A 105 6.31 0.87 28.97
C THR A 105 7.20 -0.28 29.46
N LYS A 106 6.92 -1.51 29.01
CA LYS A 106 7.70 -2.72 29.34
C LYS A 106 8.87 -2.94 28.39
N GLU A 107 8.75 -2.45 27.16
CA GLU A 107 9.78 -2.50 26.11
C GLU A 107 10.29 -1.08 25.88
N GLY A 108 11.00 -0.53 26.87
CA GLY A 108 11.54 0.82 26.78
C GLY A 108 12.48 0.96 25.57
N GLY A 109 12.34 2.06 24.83
CA GLY A 109 13.21 2.37 23.69
C GLY A 109 12.77 1.80 22.34
N ILE A 110 11.53 1.30 22.24
CA ILE A 110 10.97 0.77 20.99
C ILE A 110 9.57 1.35 20.76
N ALA A 111 9.32 1.85 19.54
CA ALA A 111 7.98 2.11 19.03
C ALA A 111 7.72 1.29 17.77
N TYR A 112 6.48 0.87 17.60
CA TYR A 112 6.03 0.13 16.44
C TYR A 112 5.01 0.97 15.68
N ILE A 113 5.16 1.08 14.37
CA ILE A 113 4.17 1.71 13.48
C ILE A 113 3.78 0.69 12.42
N SER A 114 2.49 0.57 12.14
CA SER A 114 1.98 -0.24 11.04
C SER A 114 1.08 0.62 10.16
N PHE A 115 1.32 0.61 8.85
CA PHE A 115 0.57 1.43 7.92
C PHE A 115 0.28 0.73 6.60
N GLU A 116 -0.89 1.00 6.04
CA GLU A 116 -1.29 0.54 4.72
C GLU A 116 -0.71 1.47 3.65
N VAL A 117 -0.26 0.88 2.55
CA VAL A 117 0.15 1.58 1.35
C VAL A 117 -0.57 0.98 0.15
N TYR A 118 -1.04 1.85 -0.73
CA TYR A 118 -1.61 1.51 -2.01
C TYR A 118 -0.66 2.00 -3.10
N GLU A 119 -0.40 1.17 -4.10
CA GLU A 119 0.37 1.61 -5.26
C GLU A 119 -0.34 2.81 -5.89
N ALA A 120 0.31 3.98 -5.90
CA ALA A 120 -0.21 5.16 -6.58
C ALA A 120 0.11 5.01 -8.08
N GLY A 121 -0.49 3.99 -8.70
CA GLY A 121 -0.51 3.85 -10.15
C GLY A 121 -1.23 5.04 -10.79
N GLU A 122 -0.91 5.31 -12.05
CA GLU A 122 -1.73 6.21 -12.85
C GLU A 122 -3.15 5.67 -12.84
N GLN A 123 -4.05 6.51 -12.36
CA GLN A 123 -5.46 6.22 -12.18
C GLN A 123 -6.09 5.88 -13.55
N LEU A 124 -6.00 4.62 -13.99
CA LEU A 124 -6.85 4.07 -15.04
C LEU A 124 -8.25 3.84 -14.48
N PHE A 125 -8.86 4.87 -13.88
CA PHE A 125 -10.31 4.94 -14.00
C PHE A 125 -10.57 5.07 -15.50
N PRO A 126 -11.49 4.30 -16.11
CA PRO A 126 -12.01 4.72 -17.38
C PRO A 126 -12.51 6.13 -17.13
N SER A 127 -11.91 7.12 -17.80
CA SER A 127 -12.62 8.34 -18.11
C SER A 127 -13.97 7.83 -18.59
N GLY A 128 -15.04 8.11 -17.85
CA GLY A 128 -16.37 7.84 -18.36
C GLY A 128 -16.41 8.57 -19.67
N THR A 129 -16.24 7.85 -20.78
CA THR A 129 -16.60 8.35 -22.08
C THR A 129 -18.07 8.65 -21.89
N GLU A 130 -18.40 9.95 -21.79
CA GLU A 130 -19.74 10.45 -21.93
C GLU A 130 -20.17 10.18 -23.38
N ASP A 131 -20.32 8.90 -23.71
CA ASP A 131 -20.99 8.44 -24.91
C ASP A 131 -22.47 8.35 -24.54
N THR A 132 -23.10 9.51 -24.38
CA THR A 132 -24.53 9.61 -24.68
C THR A 132 -24.63 10.26 -26.06
N SER A 133 -24.44 9.41 -27.05
CA SER A 133 -25.03 9.59 -28.36
C SER A 133 -26.54 9.82 -28.19
N ALA A 134 -26.98 11.07 -28.27
CA ALA A 134 -28.38 11.42 -28.47
C ALA A 134 -28.46 12.41 -29.65
N THR A 135 -28.38 11.85 -30.84
CA THR A 135 -28.92 12.44 -32.07
C THR A 135 -30.37 12.84 -31.83
N THR A 136 -30.64 14.14 -31.70
CA THR A 136 -31.98 14.69 -31.91
C THR A 136 -32.07 15.28 -33.30
N LEU A 137 -32.64 14.46 -34.17
CA LEU A 137 -33.22 14.82 -35.44
C LEU A 137 -34.41 15.79 -35.22
N SER A 138 -34.31 17.08 -35.55
CA SER A 138 -35.45 17.84 -36.09
C SER A 138 -35.16 19.26 -36.60
N ALA A 139 -35.66 19.50 -37.81
CA ALA A 139 -36.36 20.68 -38.34
C ALA A 139 -35.59 21.99 -38.66
N GLY A 140 -35.55 22.26 -39.97
CA GLY A 140 -35.33 23.55 -40.63
C GLY A 140 -35.52 23.38 -42.13
#